data_AF-A0A7Y5HH05-F1
#
_entry.id   AF-A0A7Y5HH05-F1
#
_cell.length_a   1.000
_cell.length_b   1.000
_cell.length_c   1.000
_cell.angle_alpha   90.00
_cell.angle_beta   90.00
_cell.angle_gamma   90.00
#
_symmetry.space_group_name_H-M   'P 1'
#
loop_
_entity.id
_entity.type
_entity.pdbx_description
1 polymer ?
#
loop_
_entity_poly.entity_id
_entity_poly.type
_entity_poly.pdbx_seq_one_letter_code
_entity_poly.pdbx_strand_id
1 'polypeptide(L)'
;MPRPPLPAAAAALLLLAAVPARADLIRFIDGTTTEGSVTQSPGSVKIKGYKGKTRTFPASEIKFVEKGELSWDVAARMAREIPADASDSLFIEKRLEIARYLKERKQYAPEIEELERKEYEQVLRKSPDHEEARLGMGHVKWGKWWFKNEKDRDQFRKTARPEEMEPLGYVRYRKTGLWEVKEDVEAIEAGKVKHKGRWMTEDEKRIADGYVKDDKGNWVFAKDLKDRESAEEAEKSLGEKPPTVTSSEHFRFISWLPAGETAQMKELAEKAYAWVRDAYGYPLSAENEGGEVFIGDPIDVFALLEDGRKNKWLDSYGPRYGIPPNIIEYKKGRTGASWHSLGPVPHFISSGAPAEKNRQRDKEADLYTVGSNVTSMIGRIVLDRIRGGQQMPWLSEGTGLVTEIRFHETADCCYVSMTKYREEVADKAGSKAKYFDFMKQQTAAGLDRPMRQIFTLELNDLDWADSVKSWSFIEFLLAKYLGEWKQLVRRPFPEVEFITPAHVDAAIKAKIPKDPLAAAQAASKGAKPKDEGPLPTEPIRVSGPGAVEVTEESKEQRAIRAAQAEAWLGLCIQKPLDELESEWRAWIATRQ
;
A
#
# COMPACT_ATOMS: atom_id res chain seq x y z
N MET A 1 -5.13 -72.85 -36.45
CA MET A 1 -4.64 -71.48 -36.72
C MET A 1 -4.09 -70.91 -35.41
N PRO A 2 -2.84 -70.43 -35.37
CA PRO A 2 -2.20 -69.95 -34.15
C PRO A 2 -2.62 -68.50 -33.85
N ARG A 3 -2.78 -68.18 -32.56
CA ARG A 3 -3.07 -66.83 -32.05
C ARG A 3 -1.83 -65.93 -32.20
N PRO A 4 -1.99 -64.63 -32.53
CA PRO A 4 -0.87 -63.70 -32.54
C PRO A 4 -0.41 -63.37 -31.11
N PRO A 5 0.87 -63.07 -30.90
CA PRO A 5 1.38 -62.64 -29.60
C PRO A 5 0.94 -61.19 -29.30
N LEU A 6 0.49 -60.96 -28.07
CA LEU A 6 0.26 -59.62 -27.53
C LEU A 6 1.62 -58.91 -27.33
N PRO A 7 1.77 -57.65 -27.75
CA PRO A 7 3.02 -56.91 -27.59
C PRO A 7 3.21 -56.46 -26.13
N ALA A 8 4.35 -56.82 -25.57
CA ALA A 8 4.91 -56.20 -24.38
C ALA A 8 5.35 -54.76 -24.70
N ALA A 9 4.45 -53.78 -24.52
CA ALA A 9 4.81 -52.37 -24.67
C ALA A 9 3.78 -51.45 -23.97
N ALA A 10 3.94 -51.21 -22.66
CA ALA A 10 3.44 -50.02 -21.97
C ALA A 10 3.87 -50.00 -20.49
N ALA A 11 5.17 -49.88 -20.21
CA ALA A 11 5.69 -49.65 -18.84
C ALA A 11 6.75 -48.54 -18.82
N ALA A 12 6.62 -47.52 -19.68
CA ALA A 12 7.62 -46.47 -19.86
C ALA A 12 7.05 -45.05 -19.93
N LEU A 13 5.90 -44.75 -19.33
CA LEU A 13 5.30 -43.40 -19.38
C LEU A 13 4.65 -42.95 -18.06
N LEU A 14 5.36 -43.11 -16.95
CA LEU A 14 4.99 -42.50 -15.66
C LEU A 14 6.23 -42.09 -14.86
N LEU A 15 7.29 -41.65 -15.55
CA LEU A 15 8.25 -40.70 -14.97
C LEU A 15 7.54 -39.34 -14.88
N LEU A 16 6.67 -39.22 -13.89
CA LEU A 16 6.29 -37.91 -13.33
C LEU A 16 7.59 -37.15 -13.15
N ALA A 17 7.81 -36.13 -13.98
CA ALA A 17 8.86 -35.17 -13.77
C ALA A 17 8.65 -34.63 -12.35
N ALA A 18 9.49 -35.09 -11.42
CA ALA A 18 9.57 -34.55 -10.08
C ALA A 18 10.04 -33.12 -10.26
N VAL A 19 9.08 -32.20 -10.40
CA VAL A 19 9.36 -30.77 -10.40
C VAL A 19 10.08 -30.52 -9.08
N PRO A 20 11.35 -30.07 -9.11
CA PRO A 20 12.10 -29.86 -7.89
C PRO A 20 11.27 -28.95 -6.99
N ALA A 21 10.98 -29.47 -5.79
CA ALA A 21 10.14 -28.82 -4.82
C ALA A 21 10.68 -27.42 -4.60
N ARG A 22 9.94 -26.43 -5.13
CA ARG A 22 10.21 -25.02 -4.97
C ARG A 22 10.11 -24.68 -3.48
N ALA A 23 10.71 -23.57 -3.08
CA ALA A 23 10.54 -23.06 -1.74
C ALA A 23 9.09 -22.80 -1.48
N ASP A 24 8.69 -22.90 -0.22
CA ASP A 24 7.41 -22.40 0.15
C ASP A 24 7.54 -21.52 1.39
N LEU A 25 6.84 -20.39 1.37
CA LEU A 25 6.48 -19.64 2.57
C LEU A 25 5.15 -20.23 3.07
N ILE A 26 5.20 -20.84 4.24
CA ILE A 26 4.04 -21.47 4.87
C ILE A 26 3.49 -20.47 5.87
N ARG A 27 2.24 -20.04 5.67
CA ARG A 27 1.54 -19.18 6.63
C ARG A 27 0.59 -20.04 7.46
N PHE A 28 0.73 -19.94 8.78
CA PHE A 28 -0.11 -20.65 9.74
C PHE A 28 -1.37 -19.84 10.06
N ILE A 29 -2.37 -20.52 10.63
CA ILE A 29 -3.63 -19.88 11.04
C ILE A 29 -3.40 -18.85 12.16
N ASP A 30 -2.39 -19.05 13.01
CA ASP A 30 -1.99 -18.12 14.07
C ASP A 30 -1.26 -16.87 13.55
N GLY A 31 -1.03 -16.77 12.24
CA GLY A 31 -0.35 -15.65 11.58
C GLY A 31 1.17 -15.80 11.49
N THR A 32 1.77 -16.81 12.13
CA THR A 32 3.20 -17.07 11.98
C THR A 32 3.53 -17.54 10.57
N THR A 33 4.78 -17.31 10.14
CA THR A 33 5.26 -17.72 8.81
C THR A 33 6.60 -18.44 8.96
N THR A 34 6.76 -19.56 8.26
CA THR A 34 8.03 -20.31 8.19
C THR A 34 8.39 -20.58 6.74
N GLU A 35 9.69 -20.64 6.46
CA GLU A 35 10.20 -20.95 5.12
C GLU A 35 10.78 -22.38 5.08
N GLY A 36 10.50 -23.11 4.00
CA GLY A 36 11.15 -24.39 3.74
C GLY A 36 10.59 -25.11 2.52
N SER A 37 11.24 -26.21 2.15
CA SER A 37 10.73 -27.08 1.09
C SER A 37 9.59 -27.93 1.64
N VAL A 38 8.40 -27.83 1.06
CA VAL A 38 7.20 -28.50 1.57
C VAL A 38 6.96 -29.84 0.89
N THR A 39 6.67 -30.87 1.70
CA THR A 39 6.07 -32.12 1.25
C THR A 39 4.72 -32.29 1.95
N GLN A 40 3.64 -32.22 1.19
CA GLN A 40 2.29 -32.43 1.71
C GLN A 40 1.96 -33.92 1.73
N SER A 41 1.29 -34.35 2.80
CA SER A 41 0.74 -35.70 2.97
C SER A 41 -0.69 -35.58 3.52
N PRO A 42 -1.54 -36.62 3.41
CA PRO A 42 -2.86 -36.57 4.01
C PRO A 42 -2.78 -36.26 5.51
N GLY A 43 -3.38 -35.14 5.93
CA GLY A 43 -3.42 -34.68 7.32
C GLY A 43 -2.15 -34.02 7.87
N SER A 44 -1.04 -33.96 7.11
CA SER A 44 0.20 -33.34 7.60
C SER A 44 1.03 -32.68 6.50
N VAL A 45 1.82 -31.69 6.88
CA VAL A 45 2.72 -30.96 6.01
C VAL A 45 4.12 -31.00 6.62
N LYS A 46 5.07 -31.57 5.88
CA LYS A 46 6.48 -31.62 6.27
C LYS A 46 7.22 -30.46 5.64
N ILE A 47 7.90 -29.67 6.46
CA ILE A 47 8.66 -28.49 6.05
C ILE A 47 10.13 -28.80 6.31
N LYS A 48 10.91 -28.91 5.24
CA LYS A 48 12.36 -29.11 5.30
C LYS A 48 13.05 -27.75 5.22
N GLY A 49 13.49 -27.25 6.36
CA GLY A 49 14.23 -26.00 6.51
C GLY A 49 15.71 -26.12 6.10
N TYR A 50 16.46 -25.04 6.35
CA TYR A 50 17.89 -24.97 6.09
C TYR A 50 18.66 -26.12 6.78
N LYS A 51 19.68 -26.67 6.12
CA LYS A 51 20.42 -27.89 6.51
C LYS A 51 19.58 -29.16 6.67
N GLY A 52 18.37 -29.18 6.12
CA GLY A 52 17.53 -30.37 6.10
C GLY A 52 16.78 -30.66 7.39
N LYS A 53 16.78 -29.73 8.36
CA LYS A 53 15.93 -29.82 9.55
C LYS A 53 14.47 -29.92 9.11
N THR A 54 13.81 -31.03 9.43
CA THR A 54 12.42 -31.26 9.03
C THR A 54 11.49 -31.05 10.22
N ARG A 55 10.46 -30.23 10.03
CA ARG A 55 9.37 -30.01 10.99
C ARG A 55 8.08 -30.51 10.35
N THR A 56 7.20 -31.13 11.14
CA THR A 56 5.92 -31.65 10.63
C THR A 56 4.80 -30.93 11.37
N PHE A 57 3.84 -30.42 10.61
CA PHE A 57 2.66 -29.72 11.14
C PHE A 57 1.40 -30.41 10.67
N PRO A 58 0.32 -30.45 11.46
CA PRO A 58 -1.00 -30.81 10.99
C PRO A 58 -1.44 -29.92 9.82
N ALA A 59 -2.07 -30.51 8.79
CA ALA A 59 -2.59 -29.73 7.66
C ALA A 59 -3.64 -28.69 8.10
N SER A 60 -4.32 -28.94 9.22
CA SER A 60 -5.29 -28.03 9.84
C SER A 60 -4.70 -26.76 10.45
N GLU A 61 -3.38 -26.70 10.69
CA GLU A 61 -2.71 -25.51 11.23
C GLU A 61 -2.25 -24.54 10.13
N ILE A 62 -2.31 -24.96 8.87
CA ILE A 62 -1.76 -24.22 7.73
C ILE A 62 -2.87 -23.49 7.01
N LYS A 63 -2.75 -22.16 6.93
CA LYS A 63 -3.69 -21.30 6.19
C LYS A 63 -3.48 -21.44 4.69
N PHE A 64 -2.25 -21.26 4.22
CA PHE A 64 -1.86 -21.52 2.83
C PHE A 64 -0.34 -21.65 2.67
N VAL A 65 0.08 -22.12 1.50
CA VAL A 65 1.47 -22.36 1.11
C VAL A 65 1.77 -21.53 -0.14
N GLU A 66 2.67 -20.56 -0.03
CA GLU A 66 3.09 -19.67 -1.11
C GLU A 66 4.38 -20.17 -1.76
N LYS A 67 4.32 -20.59 -3.02
CA LYS A 67 5.46 -21.14 -3.76
C LYS A 67 6.45 -20.05 -4.18
N GLY A 68 7.72 -20.20 -3.83
CA GLY A 68 8.82 -19.28 -4.13
C GLY A 68 10.19 -19.99 -4.29
N GLU A 69 11.29 -19.23 -4.15
CA GLU A 69 12.66 -19.74 -4.12
C GLU A 69 13.24 -19.61 -2.70
N LEU A 70 14.05 -20.57 -2.23
CA LEU A 70 14.43 -20.66 -0.82
C LEU A 70 15.47 -19.58 -0.59
N SER A 71 15.39 -18.86 0.53
CA SER A 71 16.30 -17.75 0.81
C SER A 71 17.77 -18.16 0.75
N TRP A 72 18.09 -19.40 1.14
CA TRP A 72 19.46 -19.93 1.00
C TRP A 72 19.85 -20.31 -0.43
N ASP A 73 18.89 -20.67 -1.30
CA ASP A 73 19.16 -20.92 -2.72
C ASP A 73 19.34 -19.61 -3.49
N VAL A 74 18.53 -18.58 -3.17
CA VAL A 74 18.69 -17.21 -3.68
C VAL A 74 20.06 -16.68 -3.29
N ALA A 75 20.43 -16.76 -2.01
CA ALA A 75 21.74 -16.33 -1.52
C ALA A 75 22.88 -17.10 -2.20
N ALA A 76 22.74 -18.41 -2.40
CA ALA A 76 23.73 -19.20 -3.12
C ALA A 76 23.85 -18.81 -4.60
N ARG A 77 22.74 -18.43 -5.27
CA ARG A 77 22.78 -17.88 -6.63
C ARG A 77 23.50 -16.54 -6.65
N MET A 78 23.11 -15.60 -5.79
CA MET A 78 23.77 -14.29 -5.67
C MET A 78 25.28 -14.46 -5.43
N ALA A 79 25.68 -15.41 -4.57
CA ALA A 79 27.09 -15.70 -4.32
C ALA A 79 27.84 -16.24 -5.54
N ARG A 80 27.18 -16.99 -6.43
CA ARG A 80 27.76 -17.49 -7.69
C ARG A 80 27.88 -16.41 -8.77
N GLU A 81 27.05 -15.37 -8.69
CA GLU A 81 27.08 -14.25 -9.62
C GLU A 81 28.25 -13.29 -9.36
N ILE A 82 28.92 -13.40 -8.21
CA ILE A 82 30.15 -12.64 -7.90
C ILE A 82 31.29 -13.18 -8.79
N PRO A 83 31.87 -12.36 -9.70
CA PRO A 83 32.98 -12.81 -10.53
C PRO A 83 34.17 -13.29 -9.69
N ALA A 84 34.85 -14.34 -10.13
CA ALA A 84 36.00 -14.88 -9.42
C ALA A 84 37.18 -13.88 -9.35
N ASP A 85 37.24 -12.96 -10.32
CA ASP A 85 38.19 -11.86 -10.45
C ASP A 85 37.61 -10.51 -10.01
N ALA A 86 36.49 -10.51 -9.27
CA ALA A 86 35.91 -9.29 -8.73
C ALA A 86 36.94 -8.53 -7.88
N SER A 87 36.97 -7.21 -8.05
CA SER A 87 37.74 -6.34 -7.14
C SER A 87 37.28 -6.52 -5.70
N ASP A 88 38.17 -6.25 -4.72
CA ASP A 88 37.82 -6.38 -3.30
C ASP A 88 36.59 -5.52 -2.93
N SER A 89 36.45 -4.32 -3.52
CA SER A 89 35.29 -3.45 -3.30
C SER A 89 33.99 -4.10 -3.78
N LEU A 90 33.96 -4.61 -5.01
CA LEU A 90 32.77 -5.28 -5.57
C LEU A 90 32.44 -6.56 -4.80
N PHE A 91 33.46 -7.33 -4.42
CA PHE A 91 33.28 -8.54 -3.61
C PHE A 91 32.65 -8.20 -2.25
N ILE A 92 33.16 -7.18 -1.55
CA ILE A 92 32.62 -6.71 -0.27
C ILE A 92 31.16 -6.27 -0.43
N GLU A 93 30.87 -5.43 -1.41
CA GLU A 93 29.52 -4.92 -1.67
C GLU A 93 28.52 -6.06 -1.93
N LYS A 94 28.87 -7.01 -2.82
CA LYS A 94 28.00 -8.14 -3.13
C LYS A 94 27.79 -9.09 -1.95
N ARG A 95 28.80 -9.28 -1.10
CA ARG A 95 28.64 -10.10 0.11
C ARG A 95 27.75 -9.41 1.16
N LEU A 96 27.86 -8.09 1.30
CA LEU A 96 26.94 -7.32 2.15
C LEU A 96 25.50 -7.35 1.63
N GLU A 97 25.31 -7.27 0.31
CA GLU A 97 23.99 -7.42 -0.33
C GLU A 97 23.33 -8.75 0.07
N ILE A 98 24.07 -9.86 0.00
CA ILE A 98 23.59 -11.19 0.42
C ILE A 98 23.29 -11.20 1.93
N ALA A 99 24.15 -10.63 2.77
CA ALA A 99 23.96 -10.60 4.21
C ALA A 99 22.70 -9.80 4.61
N ARG A 100 22.47 -8.63 3.98
CA ARG A 100 21.25 -7.82 4.18
C ARG A 100 20.00 -8.59 3.77
N TYR A 101 20.02 -9.24 2.61
CA TYR A 101 18.92 -10.10 2.15
C TYR A 101 18.60 -11.21 3.17
N LEU A 102 19.62 -11.91 3.68
CA LEU A 102 19.43 -12.97 4.67
C LEU A 102 18.91 -12.44 6.00
N LYS A 103 19.36 -11.26 6.44
CA LYS A 103 18.90 -10.60 7.66
C LYS A 103 17.39 -10.31 7.63
N GLU A 104 16.89 -9.78 6.51
CA GLU A 104 15.46 -9.51 6.32
C GLU A 104 14.61 -10.79 6.32
N ARG A 105 15.18 -11.90 5.82
CA ARG A 105 14.51 -13.20 5.74
C ARG A 105 14.61 -14.03 7.02
N LYS A 106 15.46 -13.65 7.97
CA LYS A 106 15.71 -14.38 9.24
C LYS A 106 14.43 -14.64 10.04
N GLN A 107 13.44 -13.75 9.94
CA GLN A 107 12.14 -13.91 10.59
C GLN A 107 11.37 -15.16 10.12
N TYR A 108 11.59 -15.64 8.90
CA TYR A 108 10.93 -16.82 8.33
C TYR A 108 11.72 -18.11 8.51
N ALA A 109 13.05 -18.01 8.61
CA ALA A 109 13.93 -19.14 8.85
C ALA A 109 15.12 -18.73 9.73
N PRO A 110 14.98 -18.70 11.06
CA PRO A 110 16.05 -18.27 11.98
C PRO A 110 17.37 -19.02 11.79
N GLU A 111 17.29 -20.25 11.28
CA GLU A 111 18.43 -21.13 10.97
C GLU A 111 19.39 -20.53 9.93
N ILE A 112 18.95 -19.57 9.10
CA ILE A 112 19.80 -18.90 8.08
C ILE A 112 20.72 -17.84 8.67
N GLU A 113 20.60 -17.50 9.96
CA GLU A 113 21.53 -16.60 10.67
C GLU A 113 22.99 -17.06 10.53
N GLU A 114 23.23 -18.38 10.50
CA GLU A 114 24.58 -18.90 10.28
C GLU A 114 25.11 -18.56 8.87
N LEU A 115 24.25 -18.54 7.85
CA LEU A 115 24.63 -18.10 6.51
C LEU A 115 24.92 -16.59 6.50
N GLU A 116 24.04 -15.79 7.09
CA GLU A 116 24.23 -14.34 7.24
C GLU A 116 25.59 -14.03 7.86
N ARG A 117 25.91 -14.68 8.99
CA ARG A 117 27.20 -14.51 9.67
C ARG A 117 28.38 -14.94 8.81
N LYS A 118 28.26 -16.03 8.03
CA LYS A 118 29.31 -16.44 7.09
C LYS A 118 29.58 -15.38 6.04
N GLU A 119 28.54 -14.73 5.52
CA GLU A 119 28.72 -13.66 4.53
C GLU A 119 29.46 -12.45 5.14
N TYR A 120 29.09 -12.03 6.35
CA TYR A 120 29.86 -11.00 7.07
C TYR A 120 31.31 -11.44 7.37
N GLU A 121 31.55 -12.71 7.71
CA GLU A 121 32.91 -13.24 7.89
C GLU A 121 33.73 -13.16 6.60
N GLN A 122 33.13 -13.41 5.43
CA GLN A 122 33.83 -13.25 4.14
C GLN A 122 34.23 -11.78 3.90
N VAL A 123 33.35 -10.83 4.27
CA VAL A 123 33.67 -9.39 4.21
C VAL A 123 34.84 -9.06 5.15
N LEU A 124 34.79 -9.52 6.41
CA LEU A 124 35.84 -9.25 7.40
C LEU A 124 37.19 -9.89 7.08
N ARG A 125 37.24 -10.94 6.25
CA ARG A 125 38.52 -11.48 5.74
C ARG A 125 39.22 -10.53 4.77
N LYS A 126 38.45 -9.76 4.01
CA LYS A 126 38.97 -8.78 3.04
C LYS A 126 39.19 -7.41 3.67
N SER A 127 38.26 -6.99 4.53
CA SER A 127 38.33 -5.72 5.26
C SER A 127 38.06 -5.95 6.75
N PRO A 128 39.11 -6.26 7.56
CA PRO A 128 38.96 -6.62 8.97
C PRO A 128 38.24 -5.60 9.85
N ASP A 129 38.25 -4.33 9.47
CA ASP A 129 37.61 -3.23 10.21
C ASP A 129 36.34 -2.71 9.51
N HIS A 130 35.77 -3.49 8.59
CA HIS A 130 34.53 -3.10 7.92
C HIS A 130 33.38 -2.95 8.91
N GLU A 131 32.88 -1.72 9.05
CA GLU A 131 31.94 -1.33 10.10
C GLU A 131 30.64 -2.13 10.04
N GLU A 132 29.99 -2.19 8.88
CA GLU A 132 28.72 -2.92 8.74
C GLU A 132 28.85 -4.41 9.05
N ALA A 133 29.88 -5.09 8.55
CA ALA A 133 30.08 -6.51 8.81
C ALA A 133 30.43 -6.80 10.28
N ARG A 134 31.18 -5.90 10.94
CA ARG A 134 31.41 -6.01 12.39
C ARG A 134 30.10 -5.87 13.16
N LEU A 135 29.28 -4.87 12.84
CA LEU A 135 27.97 -4.67 13.45
C LEU A 135 27.03 -5.85 13.18
N GLY A 136 26.99 -6.36 11.96
CA GLY A 136 26.22 -7.54 11.55
C GLY A 136 26.63 -8.81 12.30
N MET A 137 27.90 -8.92 12.69
CA MET A 137 28.41 -9.99 13.55
C MET A 137 28.14 -9.79 15.06
N GLY A 138 27.48 -8.68 15.43
CA GLY A 138 27.20 -8.32 16.81
C GLY A 138 28.41 -7.73 17.55
N HIS A 139 29.46 -7.32 16.83
CA HIS A 139 30.60 -6.67 17.45
C HIS A 139 30.27 -5.22 17.84
N VAL A 140 30.91 -4.74 18.91
CA VAL A 140 30.71 -3.40 19.46
C VAL A 140 31.96 -2.57 19.19
N LYS A 141 31.79 -1.40 18.58
CA LYS A 141 32.86 -0.42 18.34
C LYS A 141 33.07 0.45 19.58
N TRP A 142 34.31 0.66 19.98
CA TRP A 142 34.67 1.67 20.97
C TRP A 142 35.99 2.31 20.55
N GLY A 143 35.97 3.60 20.20
CA GLY A 143 37.09 4.25 19.55
C GLY A 143 37.49 3.53 18.25
N LYS A 144 38.75 3.13 18.17
CA LYS A 144 39.32 2.37 17.04
C LYS A 144 39.22 0.85 17.18
N TRP A 145 38.69 0.35 18.30
CA TRP A 145 38.68 -1.07 18.61
C TRP A 145 37.30 -1.69 18.42
N TRP A 146 37.30 -2.96 18.01
CA TRP A 146 36.11 -3.79 17.87
C TRP A 146 36.13 -4.93 18.87
N PHE A 147 35.05 -5.08 19.63
CA PHE A 147 34.89 -6.11 20.65
C PHE A 147 33.80 -7.09 20.25
N LYS A 148 33.93 -8.36 20.63
CA LYS A 148 32.94 -9.38 20.25
C LYS A 148 31.57 -9.17 20.89
N ASN A 149 31.55 -8.52 22.05
CA ASN A 149 30.37 -8.21 22.84
C ASN A 149 30.70 -7.07 23.82
N GLU A 150 29.68 -6.56 24.52
CA GLU A 150 29.85 -5.46 25.49
C GLU A 150 30.72 -5.85 26.70
N LYS A 151 30.68 -7.12 27.13
CA LYS A 151 31.48 -7.60 28.26
C LYS A 151 32.98 -7.51 27.96
N ASP A 152 33.39 -7.89 26.75
CA ASP A 152 34.80 -7.81 26.31
C ASP A 152 35.23 -6.34 26.20
N ARG A 153 34.36 -5.46 25.69
CA ARG A 153 34.58 -4.01 25.68
C ARG A 153 34.79 -3.48 27.10
N ASP A 154 33.90 -3.79 28.02
CA ASP A 154 33.96 -3.25 29.38
C ASP A 154 35.12 -3.85 30.18
N GLN A 155 35.48 -5.10 29.92
CA GLN A 155 36.69 -5.71 30.47
C GLN A 155 37.94 -4.98 29.98
N PHE A 156 38.04 -4.72 28.67
CA PHE A 156 39.14 -3.93 28.10
C PHE A 156 39.21 -2.54 28.73
N ARG A 157 38.07 -1.85 28.88
CA ARG A 157 37.97 -0.54 29.54
C ARG A 157 38.37 -0.54 31.02
N LYS A 158 38.37 -1.70 31.69
CA LYS A 158 38.87 -1.85 33.07
C LYS A 158 40.36 -2.11 33.12
N THR A 159 40.89 -2.89 32.18
CA THR A 159 42.27 -3.41 32.23
C THR A 159 43.25 -2.67 31.33
N ALA A 160 42.77 -1.81 30.42
CA ALA A 160 43.64 -1.06 29.53
C ALA A 160 44.60 -0.18 30.32
N ARG A 161 45.84 -0.12 29.85
CA ARG A 161 46.93 0.60 30.51
C ARG A 161 46.82 2.11 30.23
N PRO A 162 47.09 2.99 31.23
CA PRO A 162 47.06 4.44 31.03
C PRO A 162 47.87 4.90 29.82
N GLU A 163 49.05 4.33 29.60
CA GLU A 163 49.96 4.70 28.53
C GLU A 163 49.39 4.45 27.12
N GLU A 164 48.43 3.51 26.99
CA GLU A 164 47.75 3.22 25.73
C GLU A 164 46.52 4.11 25.51
N MET A 165 45.87 4.53 26.60
CA MET A 165 44.55 5.19 26.58
C MET A 165 44.64 6.72 26.61
N GLU A 166 45.54 7.29 27.42
CA GLU A 166 45.70 8.74 27.57
C GLU A 166 46.07 9.45 26.26
N PRO A 167 46.99 8.93 25.41
CA PRO A 167 47.30 9.56 24.12
C PRO A 167 46.13 9.60 23.14
N LEU A 168 45.10 8.77 23.38
CA LEU A 168 43.88 8.72 22.57
C LEU A 168 42.75 9.59 23.15
N GLY A 169 43.03 10.39 24.18
CA GLY A 169 42.07 11.31 24.80
C GLY A 169 41.14 10.67 25.83
N TYR A 170 41.43 9.44 26.26
CA TYR A 170 40.65 8.77 27.30
C TYR A 170 41.17 9.12 28.69
N VAL A 171 40.25 9.32 29.63
CA VAL A 171 40.52 9.54 31.05
C VAL A 171 39.83 8.47 31.88
N ARG A 172 40.44 8.08 32.99
CA ARG A 172 39.86 7.08 33.88
C ARG A 172 38.80 7.73 34.76
N TYR A 173 37.53 7.42 34.52
CA TYR A 173 36.44 8.03 35.27
C TYR A 173 36.44 7.55 36.73
N ARG A 174 36.62 8.47 37.68
CA ARG A 174 36.84 8.16 39.09
C ARG A 174 35.72 7.32 39.72
N LYS A 175 34.46 7.52 39.30
CA LYS A 175 33.30 6.82 39.89
C LYS A 175 33.16 5.38 39.42
N THR A 176 33.41 5.10 38.13
CA THR A 176 33.23 3.75 37.56
C THR A 176 34.54 2.97 37.44
N GLY A 177 35.67 3.66 37.50
CA GLY A 177 37.01 3.09 37.27
C GLY A 177 37.29 2.72 35.81
N LEU A 178 36.37 3.03 34.89
CA LEU A 178 36.47 2.74 33.46
C LEU A 178 37.16 3.86 32.70
N TRP A 179 37.86 3.51 31.62
CA TRP A 179 38.29 4.49 30.62
C TRP A 179 37.09 5.01 29.83
N GLU A 180 37.01 6.33 29.70
CA GLU A 180 35.99 7.09 28.96
C GLU A 180 36.65 8.26 28.24
N VAL A 181 36.05 8.75 27.17
CA VAL A 181 36.56 9.97 26.51
C VAL A 181 36.37 11.16 27.45
N LYS A 182 37.31 12.11 27.49
CA LYS A 182 37.23 13.26 28.39
C LYS A 182 35.90 14.01 28.29
N GLU A 183 35.41 14.24 27.08
CA GLU A 183 34.12 14.92 26.82
C GLU A 183 32.93 14.10 27.35
N ASP A 184 32.99 12.77 27.27
CA ASP A 184 31.97 11.88 27.82
C ASP A 184 31.96 11.94 29.35
N VAL A 185 33.12 12.02 30.01
CA VAL A 185 33.20 12.19 31.48
C VAL A 185 32.63 13.54 31.91
N GLU A 186 33.00 14.62 31.25
CA GLU A 186 32.46 15.96 31.55
C GLU A 186 30.93 15.99 31.38
N ALA A 187 30.40 15.33 30.35
CA ALA A 187 28.95 15.21 30.14
C ALA A 187 28.27 14.38 31.25
N ILE A 188 28.84 13.24 31.64
CA ILE A 188 28.31 12.40 32.73
C ILE A 188 28.34 13.16 34.06
N GLU A 189 29.42 13.90 34.35
CA GLU A 189 29.55 14.71 35.56
C GLU A 189 28.56 15.88 35.57
N ALA A 190 28.23 16.43 34.40
CA ALA A 190 27.15 17.40 34.22
C ALA A 190 25.73 16.78 34.30
N GLY A 191 25.61 15.49 34.61
CA GLY A 191 24.31 14.80 34.73
C GLY A 191 23.62 14.53 33.40
N LYS A 192 24.35 14.60 32.28
CA LYS A 192 23.83 14.25 30.95
C LYS A 192 23.92 12.75 30.73
N VAL A 193 23.05 12.25 29.86
CA VAL A 193 22.98 10.86 29.42
C VAL A 193 23.15 10.80 27.90
N LYS A 194 23.83 9.76 27.42
CA LYS A 194 24.03 9.55 25.98
C LYS A 194 22.79 8.87 25.41
N HIS A 195 22.02 9.58 24.58
CA HIS A 195 20.85 9.05 23.89
C HIS A 195 21.03 9.23 22.38
N LYS A 196 20.93 8.12 21.62
CA LYS A 196 21.15 8.08 20.16
C LYS A 196 22.44 8.82 19.72
N GLY A 197 23.53 8.61 20.45
CA GLY A 197 24.86 9.20 20.16
C GLY A 197 25.06 10.64 20.61
N ARG A 198 24.04 11.33 21.14
CA ARG A 198 24.14 12.71 21.63
C ARG A 198 24.04 12.76 23.15
N TRP A 199 24.83 13.63 23.77
CA TRP A 199 24.75 13.91 25.22
C TRP A 199 23.66 14.93 25.48
N MET A 200 22.66 14.55 26.25
CA MET A 200 21.53 15.40 26.59
C MET A 200 21.12 15.17 28.05
N THR A 201 20.47 16.15 28.67
CA THR A 201 19.89 16.02 30.00
C THR A 201 18.78 14.95 30.01
N GLU A 202 18.41 14.45 31.19
CA GLU A 202 17.31 13.47 31.28
C GLU A 202 15.99 14.05 30.75
N ASP A 203 15.75 15.35 30.94
CA ASP A 203 14.57 16.06 30.39
C ASP A 203 14.61 16.13 28.85
N GLU A 204 15.76 16.47 28.26
CA GLU A 204 15.93 16.47 26.80
C GLU A 204 15.80 15.06 26.20
N LYS A 205 16.29 14.04 26.90
CA LYS A 205 16.10 12.64 26.52
C LYS A 205 14.61 12.28 26.54
N ARG A 206 13.87 12.65 27.58
CA ARG A 206 12.41 12.43 27.65
C ARG A 206 11.71 13.10 26.48
N ILE A 207 12.08 14.32 26.12
CA ILE A 207 11.54 15.02 24.95
C ILE A 207 11.90 14.28 23.65
N ALA A 208 13.15 13.82 23.50
CA ALA A 208 13.60 13.04 22.34
C ALA A 208 12.90 11.67 22.23
N ASP A 209 12.46 11.10 23.36
CA ASP A 209 11.64 9.89 23.45
C ASP A 209 10.14 10.16 23.21
N GLY A 210 9.76 11.42 22.94
CA GLY A 210 8.37 11.81 22.63
C GLY A 210 7.51 12.13 23.85
N TYR A 211 8.11 12.38 25.02
CA TYR A 211 7.39 12.84 26.20
C TYR A 211 7.30 14.36 26.27
N VAL A 212 6.23 14.84 26.90
CA VAL A 212 6.00 16.25 27.26
C VAL A 212 5.53 16.33 28.71
N LYS A 213 5.74 17.47 29.36
CA LYS A 213 5.17 17.71 30.69
C LYS A 213 3.71 18.16 30.54
N ASP A 214 2.80 17.53 31.27
CA ASP A 214 1.41 17.98 31.37
C ASP A 214 1.29 19.27 32.20
N ASP A 215 0.06 19.77 32.34
CA ASP A 215 -0.31 20.95 33.14
C ASP A 215 0.11 20.85 34.62
N LYS A 216 0.40 19.65 35.11
CA LYS A 216 0.83 19.36 36.48
C LYS A 216 2.34 19.07 36.58
N GLY A 217 3.07 19.19 35.47
CA GLY A 217 4.50 18.93 35.40
C GLY A 217 4.89 17.45 35.30
N ASN A 218 3.93 16.53 35.13
CA ASN A 218 4.21 15.10 34.97
C ASN A 218 4.61 14.79 33.53
N TRP A 219 5.59 13.91 33.35
CA TRP A 219 5.95 13.41 32.02
C TRP A 219 4.90 12.44 31.50
N VAL A 220 4.26 12.80 30.39
CA VAL A 220 3.31 11.99 29.63
C VAL A 220 3.79 11.88 28.19
N PHE A 221 3.42 10.84 27.45
CA PHE A 221 3.71 10.84 26.02
C PHE A 221 2.92 11.97 25.36
N ALA A 222 3.56 12.71 24.44
CA ALA A 222 2.93 13.78 23.68
C ALA A 222 1.66 13.30 22.97
N LYS A 223 1.70 12.05 22.49
CA LYS A 223 0.58 11.36 21.88
C LYS A 223 -0.60 11.18 22.82
N ASP A 224 -0.35 10.70 24.04
CA ASP A 224 -1.40 10.46 25.05
C ASP A 224 -2.03 11.78 25.51
N LEU A 225 -1.22 12.85 25.61
CA LEU A 225 -1.73 14.18 25.90
C LEU A 225 -2.68 14.67 24.81
N LYS A 226 -2.29 14.56 23.53
CA LYS A 226 -3.15 14.91 22.40
C LYS A 226 -4.40 14.03 22.31
N ASP A 227 -4.30 12.73 22.65
CA ASP A 227 -5.44 11.81 22.70
C ASP A 227 -6.45 12.28 23.76
N ARG A 228 -5.97 12.71 24.93
CA ARG A 228 -6.81 13.28 26.00
C ARG A 228 -7.47 14.58 25.56
N GLU A 229 -6.72 15.50 24.98
CA GLU A 229 -7.22 16.77 24.45
C GLU A 229 -8.30 16.54 23.38
N SER A 230 -8.07 15.59 22.46
CA SER A 230 -9.03 15.22 21.42
C SER A 230 -10.31 14.62 22.01
N ALA A 231 -10.18 13.79 23.05
CA ALA A 231 -11.32 13.23 23.76
C ALA A 231 -12.17 14.31 24.45
N GLU A 232 -11.53 15.25 25.13
CA GLU A 232 -12.17 16.38 25.81
C GLU A 232 -12.83 17.34 24.82
N GLU A 233 -12.17 17.61 23.69
CA GLU A 233 -12.74 18.43 22.61
C GLU A 233 -13.97 17.74 21.99
N ALA A 234 -13.90 16.43 21.76
CA ALA A 234 -15.00 15.64 21.25
C ALA A 234 -16.18 15.61 22.23
N GLU A 235 -15.91 15.45 23.53
CA GLU A 235 -16.90 15.54 24.59
C GLU A 235 -17.60 16.90 24.60
N LYS A 236 -16.82 18.00 24.59
CA LYS A 236 -17.35 19.36 24.57
C LYS A 236 -18.22 19.63 23.35
N SER A 237 -17.85 19.10 22.19
CA SER A 237 -18.50 19.40 20.92
C SER A 237 -19.73 18.52 20.65
N LEU A 238 -19.70 17.26 21.07
CA LEU A 238 -20.78 16.29 20.85
C LEU A 238 -21.71 16.14 22.06
N GLY A 239 -21.31 16.65 23.22
CA GLY A 239 -22.03 16.56 24.49
C GLY A 239 -21.90 15.19 25.17
N GLU A 240 -20.98 14.35 24.70
CA GLU A 240 -20.76 12.99 25.20
C GLU A 240 -19.29 12.61 25.01
N LYS A 241 -18.68 12.01 26.03
CA LYS A 241 -17.30 11.55 25.94
C LYS A 241 -17.18 10.31 25.03
N PRO A 242 -16.23 10.27 24.08
CA PRO A 242 -15.97 9.06 23.33
C PRO A 242 -15.54 7.92 24.27
N PRO A 243 -16.17 6.73 24.20
CA PRO A 243 -15.80 5.60 25.05
C PRO A 243 -14.40 5.06 24.74
N THR A 244 -13.89 5.25 23.52
CA THR A 244 -12.54 4.83 23.14
C THR A 244 -11.83 5.92 22.37
N VAL A 245 -10.67 6.34 22.89
CA VAL A 245 -9.66 7.09 22.12
C VAL A 245 -8.37 6.31 22.14
N THR A 246 -7.85 6.00 20.96
CA THR A 246 -6.61 5.23 20.83
C THR A 246 -5.89 5.60 19.55
N SER A 247 -4.56 5.64 19.63
CA SER A 247 -3.75 6.01 18.49
C SER A 247 -2.78 4.93 18.07
N SER A 248 -2.55 4.80 16.77
CA SER A 248 -1.47 4.04 16.13
C SER A 248 -0.38 5.01 15.64
N GLU A 249 0.56 4.55 14.82
CA GLU A 249 1.64 5.42 14.32
C GLU A 249 1.06 6.56 13.45
N HIS A 250 0.10 6.25 12.58
CA HIS A 250 -0.41 7.19 11.58
C HIS A 250 -1.82 7.70 11.86
N PHE A 251 -2.57 7.10 12.80
CA PHE A 251 -3.98 7.43 13.04
C PHE A 251 -4.31 7.59 14.53
N ARG A 252 -5.21 8.53 14.85
CA ARG A 252 -5.88 8.65 16.16
C ARG A 252 -7.35 8.34 15.97
N PHE A 253 -7.83 7.26 16.58
CA PHE A 253 -9.24 6.89 16.55
C PHE A 253 -9.98 7.53 17.72
N ILE A 254 -10.99 8.32 17.41
CA ILE A 254 -11.93 8.92 18.36
C ILE A 254 -13.29 8.25 18.11
N SER A 255 -13.63 7.28 18.95
CA SER A 255 -14.58 6.22 18.60
C SER A 255 -15.69 6.02 19.63
N TRP A 256 -16.91 5.83 19.14
CA TRP A 256 -18.07 5.34 19.89
C TRP A 256 -18.30 3.83 19.73
N LEU A 257 -17.33 3.12 19.18
CA LEU A 257 -17.32 1.67 19.13
C LEU A 257 -16.75 1.08 20.44
N PRO A 258 -17.05 -0.18 20.76
CA PRO A 258 -16.31 -0.94 21.76
C PRO A 258 -14.80 -0.91 21.49
N ALA A 259 -13.99 -1.02 22.54
CA ALA A 259 -12.53 -0.98 22.43
C ALA A 259 -11.95 -2.04 21.47
N GLY A 260 -12.52 -3.25 21.48
CA GLY A 260 -12.12 -4.33 20.58
C GLY A 260 -12.37 -4.03 19.10
N GLU A 261 -13.54 -3.47 18.76
CA GLU A 261 -13.87 -3.07 17.38
C GLU A 261 -13.00 -1.88 16.94
N THR A 262 -12.78 -0.90 17.83
CA THR A 262 -11.88 0.23 17.56
C THR A 262 -10.45 -0.23 17.29
N ALA A 263 -9.95 -1.21 18.05
CA ALA A 263 -8.62 -1.78 17.84
C ALA A 263 -8.50 -2.47 16.46
N GLN A 264 -9.51 -3.22 16.04
CA GLN A 264 -9.56 -3.84 14.71
C GLN A 264 -9.56 -2.80 13.59
N MET A 265 -10.36 -1.74 13.72
CA MET A 265 -10.39 -0.66 12.72
C MET A 265 -9.07 0.10 12.64
N LYS A 266 -8.41 0.29 13.78
CA LYS A 266 -7.07 0.88 13.85
C LYS A 266 -6.02 0.05 13.14
N GLU A 267 -5.98 -1.26 13.40
CA GLU A 267 -5.07 -2.16 12.69
C GLU A 267 -5.35 -2.17 11.19
N LEU A 268 -6.63 -2.17 10.81
CA LEU A 268 -7.04 -2.12 9.41
C LEU A 268 -6.62 -0.82 8.72
N ALA A 269 -6.71 0.33 9.40
CA ALA A 269 -6.22 1.59 8.87
C ALA A 269 -4.71 1.59 8.65
N GLU A 270 -3.92 1.02 9.56
CA GLU A 270 -2.48 0.86 9.36
C GLU A 270 -2.15 -0.06 8.18
N LYS A 271 -2.93 -1.13 7.97
CA LYS A 271 -2.79 -1.98 6.77
C LYS A 271 -3.14 -1.22 5.49
N ALA A 272 -4.23 -0.46 5.48
CA ALA A 272 -4.62 0.36 4.34
C ALA A 272 -3.55 1.43 4.04
N TYR A 273 -2.99 2.06 5.06
CA TYR A 273 -1.85 2.96 4.94
C TYR A 273 -0.66 2.26 4.30
N ALA A 274 -0.27 1.07 4.80
CA ALA A 274 0.82 0.29 4.24
C ALA A 274 0.57 -0.07 2.77
N TRP A 275 -0.67 -0.44 2.39
CA TRP A 275 -0.99 -0.75 0.99
C TRP A 275 -0.83 0.44 0.06
N VAL A 276 -1.30 1.62 0.47
CA VAL A 276 -1.12 2.86 -0.30
C VAL A 276 0.36 3.19 -0.35
N ARG A 277 1.03 3.20 0.80
CA ARG A 277 2.45 3.44 0.90
C ARG A 277 3.24 2.55 -0.05
N ASP A 278 2.97 1.24 -0.08
CA ASP A 278 3.66 0.28 -0.92
C ASP A 278 3.32 0.48 -2.41
N ALA A 279 2.04 0.73 -2.73
CA ALA A 279 1.63 1.03 -4.11
C ALA A 279 2.31 2.30 -4.65
N TYR A 280 2.40 3.34 -3.83
CA TYR A 280 3.01 4.61 -4.20
C TYR A 280 4.52 4.67 -3.89
N GLY A 281 5.09 3.60 -3.33
CA GLY A 281 6.49 3.42 -2.95
C GLY A 281 7.05 4.51 -2.03
N TYR A 282 6.36 4.79 -0.93
CA TYR A 282 6.78 5.67 0.17
C TYR A 282 7.37 4.87 1.36
N PRO A 283 8.16 5.47 2.27
CA PRO A 283 8.89 6.74 2.11
C PRO A 283 9.99 6.63 1.04
N LEU A 284 10.49 7.76 0.56
CA LEU A 284 11.58 7.82 -0.41
C LEU A 284 12.90 7.41 0.25
N SER A 285 13.21 6.12 0.18
CA SER A 285 14.48 5.47 0.54
C SER A 285 14.85 5.47 2.04
N ALA A 286 15.50 4.37 2.46
CA ALA A 286 16.09 4.21 3.78
C ALA A 286 17.32 5.12 4.01
N GLU A 287 17.87 5.74 2.95
CA GLU A 287 19.08 6.57 3.03
C GLU A 287 18.83 7.92 3.71
N ASN A 288 17.58 8.36 3.81
CA ASN A 288 17.18 9.46 4.69
C ASN A 288 16.79 8.89 6.06
N GLU A 289 17.79 8.39 6.81
CA GLU A 289 17.65 7.88 8.19
C GLU A 289 17.16 8.93 9.21
N GLY A 290 16.85 10.15 8.78
CA GLY A 290 15.98 11.05 9.51
C GLY A 290 14.54 10.77 9.11
N GLY A 291 14.00 9.60 9.49
CA GLY A 291 12.68 9.11 9.12
C GLY A 291 11.67 10.23 8.97
N GLU A 292 11.44 10.67 7.72
CA GLU A 292 10.38 11.62 7.42
C GLU A 292 9.10 10.90 7.81
N VAL A 293 8.60 11.25 9.00
CA VAL A 293 7.27 10.88 9.41
C VAL A 293 6.37 11.58 8.41
N PHE A 294 5.99 10.83 7.38
CA PHE A 294 5.21 11.28 6.24
C PHE A 294 3.93 12.01 6.69
N ILE A 295 3.49 11.71 7.91
CA ILE A 295 2.43 12.39 8.63
C ILE A 295 2.96 12.80 10.01
N GLY A 296 3.44 14.05 10.14
CA GLY A 296 4.06 14.54 11.39
C GLY A 296 3.16 14.45 12.63
N ASP A 297 1.84 14.40 12.44
CA ASP A 297 0.84 14.14 13.49
C ASP A 297 -0.16 13.07 13.03
N PRO A 298 -0.56 12.12 13.89
CA PRO A 298 -1.57 11.13 13.53
C PRO A 298 -2.85 11.77 12.98
N ILE A 299 -3.43 11.17 11.95
CA ILE A 299 -4.70 11.61 11.38
C ILE A 299 -5.84 11.25 12.33
N ASP A 300 -6.63 12.24 12.74
CA ASP A 300 -7.84 11.97 13.53
C ASP A 300 -8.91 11.28 12.66
N VAL A 301 -9.39 10.16 13.16
CA VAL A 301 -10.41 9.31 12.56
C VAL A 301 -11.59 9.21 13.53
N PHE A 302 -12.71 9.81 13.17
CA PHE A 302 -13.93 9.78 13.97
C PHE A 302 -14.81 8.60 13.55
N ALA A 303 -15.01 7.63 14.45
CA ALA A 303 -15.90 6.49 14.22
C ALA A 303 -17.28 6.76 14.83
N LEU A 304 -18.20 7.26 13.99
CA LEU A 304 -19.53 7.75 14.38
C LEU A 304 -20.62 6.89 13.75
N LEU A 305 -21.23 5.99 14.53
CA LEU A 305 -22.26 5.06 14.03
C LEU A 305 -23.68 5.63 13.97
N GLU A 306 -23.96 6.65 14.77
CA GLU A 306 -25.31 7.23 14.86
C GLU A 306 -25.42 8.50 13.99
N ASP A 307 -26.46 8.57 13.17
CA ASP A 307 -26.74 9.74 12.32
C ASP A 307 -26.89 11.04 13.13
N GLY A 308 -27.46 10.97 14.34
CA GLY A 308 -27.57 12.12 15.24
C GLY A 308 -26.20 12.65 15.68
N ARG A 309 -25.27 11.75 16.02
CA ARG A 309 -23.90 12.13 16.42
C ARG A 309 -23.10 12.66 15.23
N LYS A 310 -23.28 12.07 14.06
CA LYS A 310 -22.73 12.54 12.79
C LYS A 310 -23.15 13.97 12.46
N ASN A 311 -24.45 14.29 12.58
CA ASN A 311 -24.95 15.63 12.29
C ASN A 311 -24.43 16.66 13.30
N LYS A 312 -24.41 16.32 14.60
CA LYS A 312 -23.80 17.16 15.64
C LYS A 312 -22.31 17.40 15.39
N TRP A 313 -21.59 16.37 14.93
CA TRP A 313 -20.19 16.50 14.56
C TRP A 313 -20.03 17.48 13.40
N LEU A 314 -20.82 17.34 12.33
CA LEU A 314 -20.79 18.25 11.19
C LEU A 314 -21.02 19.70 11.60
N ASP A 315 -21.97 19.95 12.50
CA ASP A 315 -22.29 21.28 13.01
C ASP A 315 -21.18 21.90 13.84
N SER A 316 -20.54 21.10 14.68
CA SER A 316 -19.57 21.58 15.66
C SER A 316 -18.14 21.63 15.12
N TYR A 317 -17.73 20.60 14.40
CA TYR A 317 -16.38 20.42 13.90
C TYR A 317 -16.22 20.76 12.43
N GLY A 318 -17.25 20.55 11.60
CA GLY A 318 -17.16 20.81 10.17
C GLY A 318 -16.58 22.20 9.84
N PRO A 319 -17.09 23.29 10.45
CA PRO A 319 -16.55 24.63 10.23
C PRO A 319 -15.10 24.80 10.69
N ARG A 320 -14.68 24.14 11.77
CA ARG A 320 -13.30 24.23 12.30
C ARG A 320 -12.27 23.66 11.34
N TYR A 321 -12.70 22.67 10.55
CA TYR A 321 -11.88 22.08 9.51
C TYR A 321 -12.11 22.69 8.13
N GLY A 322 -12.77 23.85 8.07
CA GLY A 322 -13.00 24.57 6.83
C GLY A 322 -14.03 23.93 5.91
N ILE A 323 -14.90 23.04 6.41
CA ILE A 323 -16.05 22.55 5.63
C ILE A 323 -17.05 23.71 5.47
N PRO A 324 -17.37 24.13 4.23
CA PRO A 324 -18.33 25.19 4.00
C PRO A 324 -19.75 24.82 4.50
N PRO A 325 -20.54 25.77 5.04
CA PRO A 325 -21.89 25.50 5.55
C PRO A 325 -22.83 24.82 4.54
N ASN A 326 -22.74 25.16 3.26
CA ASN A 326 -23.54 24.52 2.20
C ASN A 326 -23.19 23.03 2.01
N ILE A 327 -21.94 22.64 2.23
CA ILE A 327 -21.51 21.24 2.20
C ILE A 327 -21.99 20.52 3.46
N ILE A 328 -21.95 21.17 4.63
CA ILE A 328 -22.52 20.64 5.87
C ILE A 328 -24.01 20.32 5.70
N GLU A 329 -24.79 21.29 5.22
CA GLU A 329 -26.23 21.10 4.97
C GLU A 329 -26.51 20.01 3.94
N TYR A 330 -25.75 19.99 2.84
CA TYR A 330 -25.83 18.92 1.84
C TYR A 330 -25.60 17.52 2.45
N LYS A 331 -24.65 17.40 3.38
CA LYS A 331 -24.29 16.12 4.03
C LYS A 331 -25.28 15.68 5.11
N LYS A 332 -25.92 16.62 5.84
CA LYS A 332 -26.95 16.27 6.84
C LYS A 332 -28.17 15.61 6.22
N GLY A 333 -28.56 16.04 5.00
CA GLY A 333 -29.79 15.61 4.34
C GLY A 333 -29.72 14.28 3.60
N ARG A 334 -28.55 13.62 3.51
CA ARG A 334 -28.38 12.38 2.75
C ARG A 334 -27.77 11.27 3.60
N THR A 335 -28.54 10.21 3.86
CA THR A 335 -28.01 8.92 4.33
C THR A 335 -27.12 8.33 3.23
N GLY A 336 -25.91 7.90 3.57
CA GLY A 336 -24.99 7.31 2.58
C GLY A 336 -24.35 8.24 1.55
N ALA A 337 -24.45 9.58 1.66
CA ALA A 337 -23.74 10.50 0.77
C ALA A 337 -22.22 10.45 0.97
N SER A 338 -21.60 9.47 0.30
CA SER A 338 -20.24 9.44 -0.24
C SER A 338 -19.36 10.57 0.31
N TRP A 339 -18.67 10.31 1.43
CA TRP A 339 -17.84 11.29 2.16
C TRP A 339 -16.55 11.69 1.42
N HIS A 340 -16.54 11.44 0.12
CA HIS A 340 -15.42 11.50 -0.79
C HIS A 340 -14.96 12.95 -1.02
N SER A 341 -15.84 13.94 -0.85
CA SER A 341 -15.62 15.34 -1.25
C SER A 341 -15.15 16.28 -0.15
N LEU A 342 -14.85 15.78 1.05
CA LEU A 342 -14.21 16.60 2.08
C LEU A 342 -12.71 16.41 1.88
N GLY A 343 -11.98 17.49 1.55
CA GLY A 343 -10.52 17.46 1.35
C GLY A 343 -9.76 17.06 2.63
N PRO A 344 -8.62 17.70 2.98
CA PRO A 344 -7.73 17.24 4.06
C PRO A 344 -8.26 17.45 5.50
N VAL A 345 -9.56 17.30 5.71
CA VAL A 345 -10.32 17.42 6.96
C VAL A 345 -10.26 16.08 7.70
N PRO A 346 -10.06 16.01 9.02
CA PRO A 346 -10.10 14.75 9.76
C PRO A 346 -11.37 13.96 9.47
N HIS A 347 -11.18 12.65 9.36
CA HIS A 347 -11.99 11.85 8.47
C HIS A 347 -13.00 10.98 9.23
N PHE A 348 -14.14 10.75 8.57
CA PHE A 348 -15.27 10.02 9.14
C PHE A 348 -15.25 8.57 8.72
N ILE A 349 -15.31 7.68 9.69
CA ILE A 349 -15.90 6.38 9.50
C ILE A 349 -17.33 6.50 10.04
N SER A 350 -18.24 6.94 9.18
CA SER A 350 -19.68 6.78 9.44
C SER A 350 -20.20 5.80 8.42
N SER A 351 -20.76 4.67 8.88
CA SER A 351 -21.39 3.70 7.98
C SER A 351 -22.61 4.28 7.28
N GLY A 352 -23.15 5.43 7.73
CA GLY A 352 -24.23 6.20 7.09
C GLY A 352 -25.59 5.48 6.96
N ALA A 353 -25.62 4.18 7.24
CA ALA A 353 -26.79 3.38 7.52
C ALA A 353 -27.05 3.44 9.03
N PRO A 354 -28.30 3.24 9.49
CA PRO A 354 -28.55 2.89 10.87
C PRO A 354 -27.88 1.54 11.12
N ALA A 355 -26.59 1.57 11.48
CA ALA A 355 -25.80 0.41 11.84
C ALA A 355 -26.54 -0.40 12.91
N GLU A 356 -27.35 0.26 13.73
CA GLU A 356 -28.21 -0.35 14.73
C GLU A 356 -29.29 -1.30 14.16
N LYS A 357 -29.82 -1.07 12.95
CA LYS A 357 -30.76 -1.99 12.28
C LYS A 357 -30.05 -3.17 11.60
N ASN A 358 -28.83 -3.00 11.10
CA ASN A 358 -28.02 -4.09 10.54
C ASN A 358 -27.31 -4.93 11.62
N ARG A 359 -26.96 -4.31 12.77
CA ARG A 359 -26.41 -4.96 13.99
C ARG A 359 -27.31 -6.04 14.58
N GLN A 360 -28.60 -5.97 14.30
CA GLN A 360 -29.55 -7.01 14.70
C GLN A 360 -29.54 -8.24 13.77
N ARG A 361 -28.89 -8.16 12.60
CA ARG A 361 -28.93 -9.21 11.57
C ARG A 361 -27.64 -10.00 11.42
N ASP A 362 -26.45 -9.37 11.49
CA ASP A 362 -25.16 -10.08 11.46
C ASP A 362 -23.97 -9.16 11.85
N LYS A 363 -23.28 -9.46 12.96
CA LYS A 363 -22.13 -8.67 13.42
C LYS A 363 -20.92 -8.76 12.47
N GLU A 364 -20.76 -9.87 11.76
CA GLU A 364 -19.63 -10.07 10.84
C GLU A 364 -19.83 -9.24 9.57
N ALA A 365 -21.05 -9.20 9.02
CA ALA A 365 -21.40 -8.36 7.87
C ALA A 365 -21.23 -6.85 8.15
N ASP A 366 -21.48 -6.44 9.39
CA ASP A 366 -21.27 -5.05 9.81
C ASP A 366 -19.78 -4.70 9.87
N LEU A 367 -18.96 -5.52 10.52
CA LEU A 367 -17.51 -5.30 10.56
C LEU A 367 -16.90 -5.33 9.16
N TYR A 368 -17.43 -6.17 8.27
CA TYR A 368 -17.05 -6.20 6.86
C TYR A 368 -17.35 -4.87 6.16
N THR A 369 -18.58 -4.37 6.29
CA THR A 369 -19.01 -3.10 5.66
C THR A 369 -18.26 -1.90 6.24
N VAL A 370 -18.07 -1.88 7.56
CA VAL A 370 -17.28 -0.84 8.22
C VAL A 370 -15.83 -0.92 7.73
N GLY A 371 -15.23 -2.10 7.66
CA GLY A 371 -13.86 -2.29 7.17
C GLY A 371 -13.63 -1.84 5.73
N SER A 372 -14.57 -2.15 4.82
CA SER A 372 -14.59 -1.61 3.44
C SER A 372 -14.55 -0.07 3.46
N ASN A 373 -15.44 0.55 4.22
CA ASN A 373 -15.50 2.01 4.31
C ASN A 373 -14.21 2.59 4.93
N VAL A 374 -13.68 1.99 6.00
CA VAL A 374 -12.41 2.41 6.62
C VAL A 374 -11.30 2.39 5.59
N THR A 375 -11.08 1.25 4.95
CA THR A 375 -9.97 1.05 4.02
C THR A 375 -10.06 2.00 2.85
N SER A 376 -11.24 2.11 2.23
CA SER A 376 -11.50 3.05 1.12
C SER A 376 -11.23 4.50 1.53
N MET A 377 -11.64 4.91 2.74
CA MET A 377 -11.35 6.26 3.23
C MET A 377 -9.85 6.43 3.47
N ILE A 378 -9.20 5.53 4.21
CA ILE A 378 -7.76 5.62 4.47
C ILE A 378 -6.96 5.69 3.16
N GLY A 379 -7.34 4.92 2.14
CA GLY A 379 -6.74 4.98 0.81
C GLY A 379 -6.65 6.40 0.25
N ARG A 380 -7.77 7.12 0.31
CA ARG A 380 -7.91 8.48 -0.20
C ARG A 380 -7.15 9.49 0.66
N ILE A 381 -7.25 9.35 1.98
CA ILE A 381 -6.62 10.24 2.95
C ILE A 381 -5.11 10.26 2.78
N VAL A 382 -4.53 9.07 2.66
CA VAL A 382 -3.09 8.93 2.49
C VAL A 382 -2.67 9.52 1.15
N LEU A 383 -3.46 9.33 0.10
CA LEU A 383 -3.23 9.97 -1.19
C LEU A 383 -3.28 11.51 -1.11
N ASP A 384 -4.30 12.09 -0.49
CA ASP A 384 -4.45 13.54 -0.26
C ASP A 384 -3.19 14.12 0.41
N ARG A 385 -2.70 13.43 1.45
CA ARG A 385 -1.44 13.79 2.12
C ARG A 385 -0.23 13.65 1.21
N ILE A 386 -0.17 12.61 0.37
CA ILE A 386 0.94 12.35 -0.57
C ILE A 386 1.12 13.51 -1.55
N ARG A 387 0.04 14.15 -1.95
CA ARG A 387 0.11 15.26 -2.91
C ARG A 387 -0.02 16.65 -2.29
N GLY A 388 -0.31 16.73 -0.99
CA GLY A 388 -0.43 18.01 -0.28
C GLY A 388 -1.62 18.86 -0.73
N GLY A 389 -2.71 18.24 -1.21
CA GLY A 389 -3.85 18.98 -1.75
C GLY A 389 -4.99 18.09 -2.25
N GLN A 390 -6.04 18.74 -2.77
CA GLN A 390 -7.22 18.06 -3.30
C GLN A 390 -6.86 17.24 -4.55
N GLN A 391 -7.32 15.99 -4.57
CA GLN A 391 -7.03 15.03 -5.62
C GLN A 391 -8.02 15.10 -6.77
N MET A 392 -7.58 14.61 -7.93
CA MET A 392 -8.51 14.30 -9.01
C MET A 392 -9.48 13.22 -8.52
N PRO A 393 -10.80 13.39 -8.74
CA PRO A 393 -11.80 12.44 -8.28
C PRO A 393 -11.52 10.97 -8.60
N TRP A 394 -11.12 10.69 -9.84
CA TRP A 394 -10.79 9.34 -10.31
C TRP A 394 -9.62 8.73 -9.54
N LEU A 395 -8.59 9.51 -9.24
CA LEU A 395 -7.41 9.02 -8.54
C LEU A 395 -7.74 8.73 -7.07
N SER A 396 -8.57 9.57 -6.46
CA SER A 396 -9.09 9.36 -5.10
C SER A 396 -9.95 8.08 -5.03
N GLU A 397 -10.97 7.95 -5.88
CA GLU A 397 -11.82 6.76 -5.95
C GLU A 397 -11.03 5.49 -6.26
N GLY A 398 -10.16 5.56 -7.27
CA GLY A 398 -9.34 4.42 -7.66
C GLY A 398 -8.43 3.95 -6.52
N THR A 399 -7.83 4.89 -5.76
CA THR A 399 -6.99 4.54 -4.61
C THR A 399 -7.80 3.95 -3.45
N GLY A 400 -8.96 4.52 -3.16
CA GLY A 400 -9.89 3.95 -2.17
C GLY A 400 -10.29 2.50 -2.54
N LEU A 401 -10.56 2.25 -3.83
CA LEU A 401 -10.84 0.91 -4.32
C LEU A 401 -9.65 -0.04 -4.23
N VAL A 402 -8.41 0.42 -4.51
CA VAL A 402 -7.20 -0.42 -4.32
C VAL A 402 -7.15 -0.93 -2.89
N THR A 403 -7.36 -0.07 -1.90
CA THR A 403 -7.33 -0.45 -0.49
C THR A 403 -8.49 -1.36 -0.08
N GLU A 404 -9.70 -1.10 -0.59
CA GLU A 404 -10.88 -1.90 -0.30
C GLU A 404 -10.76 -3.32 -0.89
N ILE A 405 -10.25 -3.44 -2.12
CA ILE A 405 -10.04 -4.74 -2.78
C ILE A 405 -8.98 -5.57 -2.03
N ARG A 406 -7.89 -4.94 -1.59
CA ARG A 406 -6.85 -5.62 -0.81
C ARG A 406 -7.35 -6.12 0.55
N PHE A 407 -8.27 -5.39 1.18
CA PHE A 407 -8.91 -5.84 2.42
C PHE A 407 -9.74 -7.10 2.24
N HIS A 408 -10.45 -7.21 1.12
CA HIS A 408 -11.38 -8.31 0.93
C HIS A 408 -10.72 -9.59 0.40
N GLU A 409 -9.47 -9.55 -0.10
CA GLU A 409 -8.69 -10.65 -0.74
C GLU A 409 -9.40 -11.40 -1.90
N THR A 410 -10.72 -11.28 -2.04
CA THR A 410 -11.59 -12.01 -2.95
C THR A 410 -12.72 -11.15 -3.55
N ALA A 411 -12.79 -9.85 -3.21
CA ALA A 411 -14.04 -9.08 -3.23
C ALA A 411 -14.97 -9.36 -4.42
N ASP A 412 -16.05 -10.03 -4.06
CA ASP A 412 -17.38 -9.78 -4.51
C ASP A 412 -17.59 -8.29 -4.84
N CYS A 413 -18.01 -7.94 -6.06
CA CYS A 413 -18.22 -6.53 -6.40
C CYS A 413 -19.46 -5.97 -5.68
N CYS A 414 -19.31 -4.90 -4.90
CA CYS A 414 -20.45 -4.07 -4.51
C CYS A 414 -20.85 -3.24 -5.74
N TYR A 415 -21.94 -3.60 -6.42
CA TYR A 415 -22.53 -2.80 -7.50
C TYR A 415 -23.72 -2.02 -6.99
N VAL A 416 -23.94 -0.83 -7.53
CA VAL A 416 -25.18 -0.08 -7.30
C VAL A 416 -26.16 -0.47 -8.39
N SER A 417 -27.32 -0.98 -8.02
CA SER A 417 -28.33 -1.46 -8.99
C SER A 417 -29.12 -0.33 -9.68
N MET A 418 -29.05 0.91 -9.17
CA MET A 418 -29.81 2.05 -9.68
C MET A 418 -28.95 3.22 -10.15
N THR A 419 -29.30 3.75 -11.32
CA THR A 419 -28.58 4.77 -12.10
C THR A 419 -28.81 6.23 -11.64
N LYS A 420 -29.60 6.50 -10.60
CA LYS A 420 -29.92 7.88 -10.18
C LYS A 420 -29.20 8.29 -8.90
N TYR A 421 -27.98 8.79 -9.05
CA TYR A 421 -27.22 9.46 -7.97
C TYR A 421 -27.87 10.77 -7.46
N ARG A 422 -28.82 11.32 -8.22
CA ARG A 422 -29.36 12.67 -8.00
C ARG A 422 -30.52 12.73 -7.01
N GLU A 423 -31.33 11.67 -6.88
CA GLU A 423 -32.61 11.73 -6.14
C GLU A 423 -32.76 10.65 -5.04
N GLU A 424 -32.05 9.52 -5.11
CA GLU A 424 -32.17 8.43 -4.12
C GLU A 424 -30.79 7.87 -3.73
N VAL A 425 -30.72 7.25 -2.55
CA VAL A 425 -29.50 6.58 -2.05
C VAL A 425 -29.21 5.38 -2.95
N ALA A 426 -28.00 5.31 -3.47
CA ALA A 426 -27.50 4.17 -4.23
C ALA A 426 -27.58 2.87 -3.41
N ASP A 427 -28.46 1.94 -3.82
CA ASP A 427 -28.57 0.61 -3.19
C ASP A 427 -27.36 -0.24 -3.60
N LYS A 428 -26.47 -0.53 -2.64
CA LYS A 428 -25.30 -1.38 -2.85
C LYS A 428 -25.71 -2.86 -2.77
N ALA A 429 -25.61 -3.58 -3.87
CA ALA A 429 -25.74 -5.04 -3.92
C ALA A 429 -24.35 -5.67 -4.04
N GLY A 430 -24.03 -6.66 -3.20
CA GLY A 430 -22.82 -7.47 -3.35
C GLY A 430 -22.99 -8.53 -4.44
N SER A 431 -21.97 -8.76 -5.26
CA SER A 431 -21.92 -9.80 -6.31
C SER A 431 -20.78 -10.75 -6.05
N LYS A 432 -21.01 -12.06 -5.99
CA LYS A 432 -19.94 -13.05 -5.79
C LYS A 432 -18.93 -13.23 -6.94
N ALA A 433 -19.07 -12.44 -8.00
CA ALA A 433 -18.22 -12.54 -9.16
C ALA A 433 -16.85 -11.92 -8.86
N LYS A 434 -15.77 -12.60 -9.28
CA LYS A 434 -14.44 -12.01 -9.28
C LYS A 434 -14.47 -10.77 -10.16
N TYR A 435 -13.98 -9.66 -9.62
CA TYR A 435 -14.01 -8.32 -10.23
C TYR A 435 -13.62 -8.28 -11.72
N PHE A 436 -12.57 -9.02 -12.09
CA PHE A 436 -12.10 -9.11 -13.46
C PHE A 436 -13.18 -9.64 -14.43
N ASP A 437 -13.95 -10.64 -14.00
CA ASP A 437 -15.02 -11.24 -14.80
C ASP A 437 -16.20 -10.28 -14.94
N PHE A 438 -16.53 -9.54 -13.88
CA PHE A 438 -17.55 -8.50 -13.91
C PHE A 438 -17.18 -7.38 -14.89
N MET A 439 -15.92 -6.92 -14.86
CA MET A 439 -15.46 -5.88 -15.79
C MET A 439 -15.45 -6.32 -17.24
N LYS A 440 -15.05 -7.56 -17.47
CA LYS A 440 -15.13 -8.19 -18.79
C LYS A 440 -16.57 -8.25 -19.30
N GLN A 441 -17.54 -8.55 -18.44
CA GLN A 441 -18.97 -8.56 -18.80
C GLN A 441 -19.49 -7.17 -19.18
N GLN A 442 -19.12 -6.13 -18.43
CA GLN A 442 -19.56 -4.76 -18.67
C GLN A 442 -19.01 -4.19 -19.97
N THR A 443 -17.73 -4.46 -20.24
CA THR A 443 -17.06 -4.11 -21.51
C THR A 443 -17.68 -4.88 -22.68
N ALA A 444 -17.94 -6.19 -22.51
CA ALA A 444 -18.60 -6.99 -23.55
C ALA A 444 -20.03 -6.53 -23.84
N ALA A 445 -20.73 -5.98 -22.85
CA ALA A 445 -22.05 -5.39 -23.00
C ALA A 445 -22.01 -3.96 -23.62
N GLY A 446 -20.84 -3.34 -23.72
CA GLY A 446 -20.67 -1.96 -24.19
C GLY A 446 -21.28 -0.92 -23.23
N LEU A 447 -21.38 -1.27 -21.96
CA LEU A 447 -21.91 -0.41 -20.89
C LEU A 447 -20.81 0.48 -20.27
N ASP A 448 -19.60 0.41 -20.81
CA ASP A 448 -18.41 0.97 -20.22
C ASP A 448 -18.12 2.40 -20.76
N ARG A 449 -17.98 3.40 -19.88
CA ARG A 449 -17.71 4.80 -20.28
C ARG A 449 -16.26 5.04 -20.71
N PRO A 450 -15.95 5.74 -21.81
CA PRO A 450 -14.55 5.99 -22.21
C PRO A 450 -13.69 6.59 -21.10
N MET A 451 -12.46 6.08 -20.90
CA MET A 451 -11.52 6.55 -19.86
C MET A 451 -11.34 8.07 -19.81
N ARG A 452 -11.40 8.74 -20.97
CA ARG A 452 -11.32 10.20 -21.08
C ARG A 452 -12.40 10.95 -20.32
N GLN A 453 -13.60 10.38 -20.19
CA GLN A 453 -14.72 11.02 -19.50
C GLN A 453 -14.45 11.06 -18.00
N ILE A 454 -13.89 9.98 -17.45
CA ILE A 454 -13.55 9.83 -16.04
C ILE A 454 -12.61 10.94 -15.54
N PHE A 455 -11.67 11.39 -16.38
CA PHE A 455 -10.75 12.46 -16.02
C PHE A 455 -11.42 13.84 -15.87
N THR A 456 -12.62 14.01 -16.41
CA THR A 456 -13.37 15.27 -16.40
C THR A 456 -14.56 15.28 -15.44
N LEU A 457 -14.88 14.12 -14.85
CA LEU A 457 -16.01 13.99 -13.94
C LEU A 457 -15.64 14.52 -12.55
N GLU A 458 -16.57 15.26 -11.94
CA GLU A 458 -16.50 15.53 -10.51
C GLU A 458 -16.71 14.23 -9.72
N LEU A 459 -16.28 14.22 -8.47
CA LEU A 459 -16.38 13.04 -7.60
C LEU A 459 -17.80 12.54 -7.39
N ASN A 460 -18.79 13.44 -7.44
CA ASN A 460 -20.19 13.08 -7.33
C ASN A 460 -20.80 12.65 -8.68
N ASP A 461 -20.10 12.84 -9.80
CA ASP A 461 -20.54 12.43 -11.13
C ASP A 461 -19.91 11.11 -11.57
N LEU A 462 -18.89 10.63 -10.85
CA LEU A 462 -18.35 9.29 -11.01
C LEU A 462 -19.42 8.26 -10.60
N ASP A 463 -19.77 7.39 -11.54
CA ASP A 463 -20.51 6.18 -11.19
C ASP A 463 -19.55 5.02 -10.93
N TRP A 464 -20.11 3.86 -10.57
CA TRP A 464 -19.29 2.71 -10.24
C TRP A 464 -18.43 2.24 -11.42
N ALA A 465 -18.89 2.39 -12.67
CA ALA A 465 -18.12 1.98 -13.85
C ALA A 465 -16.89 2.87 -13.99
N ASP A 466 -17.04 4.16 -13.65
CA ASP A 466 -15.94 5.12 -13.61
C ASP A 466 -14.95 4.83 -12.46
N SER A 467 -15.42 4.53 -11.25
CA SER A 467 -14.54 4.17 -10.12
C SER A 467 -13.75 2.89 -10.41
N VAL A 468 -14.42 1.89 -10.98
CA VAL A 468 -13.82 0.61 -11.36
C VAL A 468 -12.76 0.75 -12.45
N LYS A 469 -13.03 1.60 -13.44
CA LYS A 469 -12.04 1.96 -14.46
C LYS A 469 -10.87 2.74 -13.87
N SER A 470 -11.13 3.62 -12.91
CA SER A 470 -10.09 4.37 -12.20
C SER A 470 -9.13 3.44 -11.46
N TRP A 471 -9.66 2.46 -10.73
CA TRP A 471 -8.86 1.40 -10.10
C TRP A 471 -8.04 0.61 -11.12
N SER A 472 -8.68 0.11 -12.18
CA SER A 472 -8.00 -0.70 -13.22
C SER A 472 -6.85 0.06 -13.86
N PHE A 473 -7.04 1.36 -14.05
CA PHE A 473 -6.00 2.25 -14.57
C PHE A 473 -4.85 2.44 -13.58
N ILE A 474 -5.14 2.62 -12.28
CA ILE A 474 -4.09 2.70 -11.24
C ILE A 474 -3.29 1.39 -11.19
N GLU A 475 -3.93 0.22 -11.15
CA GLU A 475 -3.23 -1.08 -11.15
C GLU A 475 -2.35 -1.25 -12.40
N PHE A 476 -2.85 -0.86 -13.58
CA PHE A 476 -2.05 -0.85 -14.80
C PHE A 476 -0.81 0.04 -14.66
N LEU A 477 -0.97 1.25 -14.11
CA LEU A 477 0.14 2.18 -13.89
C LEU A 477 1.16 1.63 -12.90
N LEU A 478 0.69 1.03 -11.81
CA LEU A 478 1.52 0.36 -10.81
C LEU A 478 2.32 -0.80 -11.42
N ALA A 479 1.69 -1.63 -12.25
CA ALA A 479 2.32 -2.78 -12.86
C ALA A 479 3.36 -2.40 -13.92
N LYS A 480 3.08 -1.36 -14.71
CA LYS A 480 3.87 -1.01 -15.90
C LYS A 480 4.89 0.10 -15.69
N TYR A 481 4.61 1.03 -14.79
CA TYR A 481 5.37 2.27 -14.61
C TYR A 481 5.77 2.47 -13.14
N LEU A 482 6.06 1.41 -12.40
CA LEU A 482 6.33 1.49 -10.97
C LEU A 482 7.45 2.51 -10.62
N GLY A 483 8.46 2.64 -11.49
CA GLY A 483 9.57 3.58 -11.31
C GLY A 483 9.16 5.05 -11.51
N GLU A 484 8.28 5.31 -12.47
CA GLU A 484 7.84 6.65 -12.88
C GLU A 484 6.56 7.11 -12.15
N TRP A 485 5.77 6.16 -11.64
CA TRP A 485 4.48 6.38 -10.98
C TRP A 485 4.60 7.37 -9.82
N LYS A 486 5.69 7.26 -9.05
CA LYS A 486 5.99 8.17 -7.93
C LYS A 486 6.05 9.64 -8.38
N GLN A 487 6.65 9.89 -9.54
CA GLN A 487 6.77 11.22 -10.11
C GLN A 487 5.44 11.68 -10.70
N LEU A 488 4.71 10.78 -11.37
CA LEU A 488 3.39 11.08 -11.95
C LEU A 488 2.39 11.55 -10.90
N VAL A 489 2.37 10.91 -9.73
CA VAL A 489 1.45 11.26 -8.64
C VAL A 489 1.81 12.61 -8.02
N ARG A 490 3.09 12.99 -7.95
CA ARG A 490 3.51 14.29 -7.41
C ARG A 490 3.36 15.45 -8.38
N ARG A 491 3.30 15.20 -9.68
CA ARG A 491 3.13 16.27 -10.65
C ARG A 491 1.79 16.94 -10.37
N PRO A 492 1.74 18.27 -10.22
CA PRO A 492 0.48 18.96 -10.41
C PRO A 492 0.00 18.50 -11.79
N PHE A 493 -1.15 17.82 -11.83
CA PHE A 493 -1.83 17.70 -13.11
C PHE A 493 -1.98 19.15 -13.56
N PRO A 494 -1.59 19.49 -14.81
CA PRO A 494 -1.86 20.84 -15.30
C PRO A 494 -3.29 21.17 -14.96
N GLU A 495 -3.55 22.40 -14.53
CA GLU A 495 -4.92 22.90 -14.49
C GLU A 495 -5.47 22.66 -15.89
N VAL A 496 -6.18 21.54 -16.05
CA VAL A 496 -6.87 21.23 -17.28
C VAL A 496 -8.05 22.15 -17.20
N GLU A 497 -7.84 23.43 -17.50
CA GLU A 497 -8.90 24.34 -17.86
C GLU A 497 -9.66 23.63 -18.97
N PHE A 498 -10.78 23.06 -18.55
CA PHE A 498 -11.80 22.37 -19.32
C PHE A 498 -11.35 22.01 -20.73
N ILE A 499 -10.89 20.77 -20.90
CA ILE A 499 -11.07 20.10 -22.20
C ILE A 499 -12.58 20.05 -22.43
N THR A 500 -13.10 21.07 -23.09
CA THR A 500 -14.50 21.13 -23.46
C THR A 500 -14.76 20.03 -24.49
N PRO A 501 -15.98 19.48 -24.54
CA PRO A 501 -16.39 18.60 -25.64
C PRO A 501 -16.02 19.15 -27.03
N ALA A 502 -16.06 20.48 -27.20
CA ALA A 502 -15.69 21.17 -28.43
C ALA A 502 -14.19 21.07 -28.81
N HIS A 503 -13.28 21.07 -27.83
CA HIS A 503 -11.84 20.89 -28.07
C HIS A 503 -11.55 19.47 -28.61
N VAL A 504 -12.29 18.48 -28.12
CA VAL A 504 -12.17 17.08 -28.55
C VAL A 504 -12.82 16.86 -29.91
N ASP A 505 -14.02 17.43 -30.14
CA ASP A 505 -14.69 17.37 -31.44
C ASP A 505 -13.86 18.03 -32.55
N ALA A 506 -13.15 19.11 -32.23
CA ALA A 506 -12.23 19.76 -33.16
C ALA A 506 -11.03 18.86 -33.51
N ALA A 507 -10.46 18.17 -32.53
CA ALA A 507 -9.36 17.22 -32.75
C ALA A 507 -9.80 15.97 -33.52
N ILE A 508 -11.03 15.48 -33.28
CA ILE A 508 -11.65 14.37 -34.02
C ILE A 508 -11.92 14.81 -35.48
N LYS A 509 -12.55 15.97 -35.69
CA LYS A 509 -12.79 16.52 -37.03
C LYS A 509 -11.51 16.78 -37.82
N ALA A 510 -10.42 17.17 -37.15
CA ALA A 510 -9.12 17.36 -37.79
C ALA A 510 -8.45 16.05 -38.23
N LYS A 511 -8.88 14.90 -37.70
CA LYS A 511 -8.30 13.57 -37.97
C LYS A 511 -9.20 12.63 -38.76
N ILE A 512 -10.47 12.99 -38.99
CA ILE A 512 -11.32 12.28 -39.97
C ILE A 512 -10.68 12.51 -41.35
N PRO A 513 -10.28 11.45 -42.07
CA PRO A 513 -9.78 11.59 -43.43
C PRO A 513 -10.83 12.32 -44.27
N LYS A 514 -10.39 13.30 -45.08
CA LYS A 514 -11.31 14.07 -45.94
C LYS A 514 -12.16 13.20 -46.88
N ASP A 515 -11.75 11.95 -47.09
CA ASP A 515 -12.50 10.93 -47.80
C ASP A 515 -12.62 9.63 -46.97
N PRO A 516 -13.72 9.48 -46.21
CA PRO A 516 -14.01 8.28 -45.43
C PRO A 516 -14.20 7.02 -46.30
N LEU A 517 -14.57 7.19 -47.58
CA LEU A 517 -14.87 6.10 -48.50
C LEU A 517 -13.58 5.40 -48.94
N ALA A 518 -12.52 6.17 -49.19
CA ALA A 518 -11.20 5.63 -49.54
C ALA A 518 -10.57 4.82 -48.39
N ALA A 519 -10.78 5.25 -47.14
CA ALA A 519 -10.30 4.52 -45.96
C ALA A 519 -11.07 3.21 -45.74
N ALA A 520 -12.40 3.21 -45.95
CA ALA A 520 -13.24 2.01 -45.85
C ALA A 520 -12.92 0.98 -46.95
N GLN A 521 -12.59 1.43 -48.16
CA GLN A 521 -12.17 0.55 -49.28
C GLN A 521 -10.79 -0.09 -49.05
N ALA A 522 -9.92 0.53 -48.25
CA ALA A 522 -8.65 -0.06 -47.84
C ALA A 522 -8.83 -1.16 -46.77
N ALA A 523 -9.82 -0.99 -45.88
CA ALA A 523 -10.08 -1.92 -44.78
C ALA A 523 -10.83 -3.20 -45.21
N SER A 524 -11.64 -3.16 -46.27
CA SER A 524 -12.48 -4.29 -46.71
C SER A 524 -11.75 -5.42 -47.44
N LYS A 525 -10.42 -5.36 -47.57
CA LYS A 525 -9.62 -6.39 -48.26
C LYS A 525 -9.17 -7.58 -47.41
N GLY A 526 -9.67 -7.75 -46.18
CA GLY A 526 -9.27 -8.89 -45.34
C GLY A 526 -10.27 -9.33 -44.29
N ALA A 527 -10.75 -10.57 -44.44
CA ALA A 527 -11.45 -11.45 -43.48
C ALA A 527 -12.99 -11.32 -43.32
N LYS A 528 -13.67 -12.46 -43.45
CA LYS A 528 -15.08 -12.70 -43.07
C LYS A 528 -15.14 -13.39 -41.71
N PRO A 529 -16.00 -12.97 -40.76
CA PRO A 529 -16.40 -13.80 -39.62
C PRO A 529 -17.68 -14.60 -39.92
N LYS A 530 -17.77 -15.78 -39.30
CA LYS A 530 -18.92 -16.71 -39.30
C LYS A 530 -20.00 -16.28 -38.31
N ASP A 531 -21.25 -16.62 -38.66
CA ASP A 531 -22.47 -16.49 -37.87
C ASP A 531 -22.41 -17.22 -36.52
N GLU A 532 -22.81 -16.53 -35.45
CA GLU A 532 -23.36 -17.12 -34.23
C GLU A 532 -24.73 -16.47 -33.97
N GLY A 533 -25.70 -17.31 -33.57
CA GLY A 533 -27.14 -17.06 -33.60
C GLY A 533 -27.69 -15.98 -32.65
N PRO A 534 -29.02 -15.83 -32.58
CA PRO A 534 -29.63 -14.63 -32.00
C PRO A 534 -29.59 -14.61 -30.48
N LEU A 535 -29.15 -13.47 -29.94
CA LEU A 535 -29.25 -13.07 -28.54
C LEU A 535 -30.65 -12.48 -28.23
N PRO A 536 -31.08 -12.46 -26.95
CA PRO A 536 -32.43 -12.08 -26.54
C PRO A 536 -32.77 -10.63 -26.87
N THR A 537 -34.03 -10.41 -27.26
CA THR A 537 -34.49 -9.27 -28.08
C THR A 537 -35.11 -8.09 -27.33
N GLU A 538 -34.97 -7.92 -26.03
CA GLU A 538 -35.56 -6.74 -25.38
C GLU A 538 -34.61 -6.00 -24.41
N PRO A 539 -34.19 -4.77 -24.76
CA PRO A 539 -33.53 -3.85 -23.85
C PRO A 539 -34.52 -3.27 -22.82
N ILE A 540 -34.08 -3.14 -21.58
CA ILE A 540 -34.80 -2.43 -20.52
C ILE A 540 -34.80 -0.93 -20.86
N ARG A 541 -36.00 -0.35 -21.05
CA ARG A 541 -36.18 1.09 -21.31
C ARG A 541 -36.14 1.89 -20.00
N VAL A 542 -35.29 2.90 -19.93
CA VAL A 542 -35.26 3.89 -18.84
C VAL A 542 -35.99 5.15 -19.31
N SER A 543 -37.01 5.60 -18.58
CA SER A 543 -37.75 6.83 -18.87
C SER A 543 -37.50 7.90 -17.81
N GLY A 544 -37.26 9.14 -18.26
CA GLY A 544 -37.13 10.33 -17.41
C GLY A 544 -37.01 11.62 -18.24
N PRO A 545 -37.47 12.77 -17.74
CA PRO A 545 -37.45 14.04 -18.47
C PRO A 545 -36.00 14.55 -18.58
N GLY A 546 -35.46 14.50 -19.80
CA GLY A 546 -34.05 14.79 -20.10
C GLY A 546 -33.23 13.58 -20.57
N ALA A 547 -33.84 12.39 -20.69
CA ALA A 547 -33.22 11.29 -21.42
C ALA A 547 -33.08 11.68 -22.90
N VAL A 548 -31.87 12.07 -23.30
CA VAL A 548 -31.46 11.97 -24.70
C VAL A 548 -31.60 10.49 -25.04
N GLU A 549 -32.39 10.16 -26.07
CA GLU A 549 -32.37 8.81 -26.64
C GLU A 549 -30.92 8.44 -26.91
N VAL A 550 -30.36 7.55 -26.07
CA VAL A 550 -29.11 6.88 -26.40
C VAL A 550 -29.50 5.93 -27.53
N THR A 551 -29.46 6.43 -28.76
CA THR A 551 -29.62 5.60 -29.94
C THR A 551 -28.58 4.50 -29.83
N GLU A 552 -29.03 3.24 -29.85
CA GLU A 552 -28.14 2.08 -29.76
C GLU A 552 -26.97 2.27 -30.73
N GLU A 553 -25.79 2.44 -30.17
CA GLU A 553 -24.59 2.44 -30.99
C GLU A 553 -24.48 1.08 -31.67
N SER A 554 -24.38 1.14 -32.99
CA SER A 554 -24.09 -0.04 -33.78
C SER A 554 -22.86 -0.75 -33.19
N LYS A 555 -22.86 -2.08 -33.28
CA LYS A 555 -21.71 -2.91 -32.86
C LYS A 555 -20.40 -2.40 -33.47
N GLU A 556 -20.48 -1.81 -34.66
CA GLU A 556 -19.41 -1.15 -35.39
C GLU A 556 -18.91 0.14 -34.72
N GLN A 557 -19.80 1.03 -34.26
CA GLN A 557 -19.43 2.24 -33.51
C GLN A 557 -18.78 1.92 -32.16
N ARG A 558 -19.25 0.86 -31.48
CA ARG A 558 -18.62 0.34 -30.25
C ARG A 558 -17.22 -0.21 -30.52
N ALA A 559 -17.05 -0.99 -31.59
CA ALA A 559 -15.74 -1.51 -32.00
C ALA A 559 -14.76 -0.38 -32.38
N ILE A 560 -15.24 0.66 -33.07
CA ILE A 560 -14.44 1.83 -33.45
C ILE A 560 -13.97 2.60 -32.20
N ARG A 561 -14.82 2.79 -31.19
CA ARG A 561 -14.42 3.47 -29.95
C ARG A 561 -13.44 2.65 -29.13
N ALA A 562 -13.65 1.34 -29.04
CA ALA A 562 -12.69 0.43 -28.39
C ALA A 562 -11.31 0.53 -29.06
N ALA A 563 -11.27 0.48 -30.39
CA ALA A 563 -10.04 0.65 -31.17
C ALA A 563 -9.42 2.05 -31.00
N GLN A 564 -10.23 3.12 -30.88
CA GLN A 564 -9.75 4.48 -30.63
C GLN A 564 -9.19 4.66 -29.22
N ALA A 565 -9.81 4.05 -28.20
CA ALA A 565 -9.31 4.06 -26.83
C ALA A 565 -8.00 3.28 -26.72
N GLU A 566 -7.92 2.11 -27.38
CA GLU A 566 -6.72 1.28 -27.45
C GLU A 566 -5.58 1.98 -28.21
N ALA A 567 -5.89 2.68 -29.30
CA ALA A 567 -4.92 3.51 -30.03
C ALA A 567 -4.45 4.73 -29.21
N TRP A 568 -5.35 5.38 -28.47
CA TRP A 568 -4.99 6.51 -27.60
C TRP A 568 -4.13 6.06 -26.42
N LEU A 569 -4.47 4.94 -25.78
CA LEU A 569 -3.65 4.32 -24.75
C LEU A 569 -2.28 3.94 -25.34
N GLY A 570 -2.24 3.33 -26.52
CA GLY A 570 -1.02 3.01 -27.25
C GLY A 570 -0.14 4.23 -27.55
N LEU A 571 -0.73 5.37 -27.92
CA LEU A 571 -0.02 6.63 -28.16
C LEU A 571 0.53 7.26 -26.88
N CYS A 572 -0.21 7.20 -25.77
CA CYS A 572 0.27 7.64 -24.46
C CYS A 572 1.39 6.73 -23.92
N ILE A 573 1.41 5.47 -24.35
CA ILE A 573 2.35 4.43 -23.92
C ILE A 573 3.67 4.48 -24.72
N GLN A 574 3.66 4.94 -25.97
CA GLN A 574 4.80 4.83 -26.89
C GLN A 574 5.62 6.10 -27.07
N LYS A 575 5.13 7.27 -26.62
CA LYS A 575 5.88 8.52 -26.75
C LYS A 575 6.73 8.81 -25.52
N PRO A 576 8.02 9.17 -25.69
CA PRO A 576 8.82 9.79 -24.64
C PRO A 576 8.09 11.01 -24.05
N LEU A 577 8.15 11.15 -22.73
CA LEU A 577 7.36 12.12 -21.97
C LEU A 577 7.68 13.59 -22.32
N ASP A 578 8.93 13.84 -22.72
CA ASP A 578 9.45 15.09 -23.23
C ASP A 578 8.88 15.44 -24.62
N GLU A 579 8.58 14.44 -25.45
CA GLU A 579 7.93 14.64 -26.75
C GLU A 579 6.45 15.02 -26.59
N LEU A 580 5.75 14.39 -25.63
CA LEU A 580 4.39 14.77 -25.22
C LEU A 580 4.34 16.21 -24.67
N GLU A 581 5.34 16.58 -23.87
CA GLU A 581 5.47 17.94 -23.32
C GLU A 581 5.76 18.98 -24.42
N SER A 582 6.61 18.64 -25.39
CA SER A 582 6.99 19.52 -26.50
C SER A 582 5.85 19.74 -27.50
N GLU A 583 5.08 18.69 -27.84
CA GLU A 583 3.89 18.80 -28.69
C GLU A 583 2.78 19.65 -28.03
N TRP A 584 2.62 19.51 -26.72
CA TRP A 584 1.66 20.31 -25.95
C TRP A 584 2.09 21.79 -25.86
N ARG A 585 3.37 22.08 -25.62
CA ARG A 585 3.92 23.44 -25.65
C ARG A 585 3.83 24.09 -27.04
N ALA A 586 4.09 23.33 -28.09
CA ALA A 586 3.96 23.80 -29.48
C ALA A 586 2.49 24.13 -29.84
N TRP A 587 1.55 23.33 -29.36
CA TRP A 587 0.11 23.59 -29.54
C TRP A 587 -0.35 24.89 -28.85
N ILE A 588 0.13 25.16 -27.64
CA ILE A 588 -0.13 26.43 -26.92
C ILE A 588 0.44 27.63 -27.69
N ALA A 589 1.66 27.53 -28.22
CA ALA A 589 2.34 28.61 -28.92
C ALA A 589 1.68 29.00 -30.26
N THR A 590 0.94 28.09 -30.89
CA THR A 590 0.20 28.38 -32.15
C THR A 590 -1.14 29.07 -31.95
N ARG A 591 -1.52 29.39 -30.71
CA ARG A 591 -2.80 30.02 -30.36
C ARG A 591 -2.66 31.32 -29.55
N GLN A 592 -1.44 31.80 -29.37
CA GLN A 592 -1.14 33.21 -29.12
C GLN A 592 -0.83 33.88 -30.46
#